data_AF-X0SWB4-F1
#
_entry.id   AF-X0SWB4-F1
#
_cell.length_a   1.000
_cell.length_b   1.000
_cell.length_c   1.000
_cell.angle_alpha   90.00
_cell.angle_beta   90.00
_cell.angle_gamma   90.00
#
_symmetry.space_group_name_H-M   'P 1'
#
loop_
_entity.id
_entity.type
_entity.pdbx_description
1 polymer ?
#
loop_
_entity_poly.entity_id
_entity_poly.type
_entity_poly.pdbx_seq_one_letter_code
_entity_poly.pdbx_strand_id
1 'polypeptide(L)'
;MVGRNRGYRAFTLVELLVVIAIIGVLIALLLPAVQAAREAARRASCQNKIKQLGLAMASYHTLRKSLFPKNWGDGGNGPQYGHSWISLILPHIEEVSLYNSIQFDQPVSDNIDVAKTPLGFLVCPSDAHDGTMPNQYMCGSNVGEWAVTNYKAVAGANWGSLSGSDHSYKQSDDGYGGRNFNSNNGLDFGDGLICRGLFGGSNS
;
A
#
# COMPACT_ATOMS: atom_id res chain seq x y z
N MET A 1 60.77 22.29 -43.76
CA MET A 1 59.74 21.79 -42.83
C MET A 1 58.49 21.47 -43.63
N VAL A 2 58.20 20.20 -43.85
CA VAL A 2 57.05 19.75 -44.67
C VAL A 2 55.84 19.57 -43.76
N GLY A 3 54.83 20.43 -43.92
CA GLY A 3 53.54 20.31 -43.22
C GLY A 3 52.68 19.22 -43.86
N ARG A 4 52.43 18.12 -43.12
CA ARG A 4 51.45 17.09 -43.52
C ARG A 4 50.05 17.68 -43.42
N ASN A 5 49.45 18.01 -44.57
CA ASN A 5 48.01 18.29 -44.67
C ASN A 5 47.24 17.04 -44.23
N ARG A 6 46.66 17.07 -43.03
CA ARG A 6 45.64 16.11 -42.61
C ARG A 6 44.36 16.46 -43.39
N GLY A 7 44.11 15.73 -44.47
CA GLY A 7 42.86 15.85 -45.21
C GLY A 7 41.67 15.54 -44.30
N TYR A 8 40.84 16.53 -44.03
CA TYR A 8 39.54 16.34 -43.40
C TYR A 8 38.66 15.58 -44.40
N ARG A 9 38.28 14.34 -44.07
CA ARG A 9 37.33 13.58 -44.86
C ARG A 9 35.97 14.24 -44.72
N ALA A 10 35.45 14.80 -45.81
CA ALA A 10 34.08 15.29 -45.87
C ALA A 10 33.12 14.09 -45.88
N PHE A 11 32.16 14.07 -44.96
CA PHE A 11 31.15 13.03 -44.83
C PHE A 11 30.13 13.16 -45.97
N THR A 12 29.76 12.06 -46.61
CA THR A 12 28.70 12.09 -47.63
C THR A 12 27.33 12.15 -46.96
N LEU A 13 26.35 12.81 -47.59
CA LEU A 13 24.97 12.89 -47.09
C LEU A 13 24.38 11.49 -46.84
N VAL A 14 24.73 10.54 -47.71
CA VAL A 14 24.30 9.14 -47.62
C VAL A 14 24.87 8.45 -46.37
N GLU A 15 26.15 8.64 -46.05
CA GLU A 15 26.74 8.06 -44.83
C GLU A 15 26.03 8.59 -43.57
N LEU A 16 25.70 9.89 -43.52
CA LEU A 16 24.95 10.45 -42.40
C LEU A 16 23.54 9.84 -42.31
N LEU A 17 22.84 9.71 -43.45
CA LEU A 17 21.48 9.20 -43.52
C LEU A 17 21.39 7.74 -43.06
N VAL A 18 22.36 6.90 -43.45
CA VAL A 18 22.42 5.50 -43.01
C VAL A 18 22.61 5.41 -41.49
N VAL A 19 23.47 6.25 -40.91
CA VAL A 19 23.74 6.23 -39.47
C VAL A 19 22.50 6.61 -38.67
N ILE A 20 21.79 7.67 -39.07
CA ILE A 20 20.54 8.06 -38.37
C ILE A 20 19.44 7.00 -38.54
N ALA A 21 19.38 6.32 -39.69
CA ALA A 21 18.44 5.22 -39.92
C ALA A 21 18.71 4.04 -38.97
N ILE A 22 19.98 3.65 -38.82
CA ILE A 22 20.37 2.58 -37.89
C ILE A 22 20.05 2.97 -36.44
N ILE A 23 20.40 4.19 -36.01
CA ILE A 23 20.09 4.68 -34.65
C ILE A 23 18.57 4.70 -34.41
N GLY A 24 17.78 5.15 -35.39
CA GLY A 24 16.32 5.17 -35.32
C GLY A 24 15.73 3.77 -35.12
N VAL A 25 16.20 2.77 -35.87
CA VAL A 25 15.78 1.37 -35.70
C VAL A 25 16.17 0.83 -34.32
N LEU A 26 17.39 1.10 -33.86
CA LEU A 26 17.84 0.66 -32.53
C LEU A 26 16.97 1.26 -31.42
N ILE A 27 16.68 2.56 -31.46
CA ILE A 27 15.83 3.22 -30.46
C ILE A 27 14.40 2.69 -30.51
N ALA A 28 13.84 2.48 -31.71
CA ALA A 28 12.48 1.97 -31.88
C ALA A 28 12.32 0.57 -31.25
N LEU A 29 13.36 -0.27 -31.31
CA LEU A 29 13.36 -1.59 -30.67
C LEU A 29 13.60 -1.51 -29.14
N LEU A 30 14.37 -0.52 -28.68
CA LEU A 30 14.71 -0.35 -27.26
C LEU A 30 13.59 0.29 -26.42
N LEU A 31 12.81 1.22 -26.99
CA LEU A 31 11.77 1.94 -26.26
C LEU A 31 10.71 1.03 -25.58
N PRO A 32 10.07 0.06 -26.27
CA PRO A 32 9.11 -0.84 -25.64
C PRO A 32 9.78 -1.74 -24.59
N ALA A 33 11.03 -2.16 -24.81
CA ALA A 33 11.77 -2.99 -23.86
C ALA A 33 12.09 -2.23 -22.56
N VAL A 34 12.47 -0.95 -22.64
CA VAL A 34 12.78 -0.13 -21.46
C VAL A 34 11.53 0.11 -20.61
N GLN A 35 10.36 0.28 -21.22
CA GLN A 35 9.10 0.47 -20.48
C GLN A 35 8.69 -0.80 -19.73
N ALA A 36 8.78 -1.96 -20.39
CA ALA A 36 8.54 -3.25 -19.75
C ALA A 36 9.51 -3.50 -18.58
N ALA A 37 10.79 -3.18 -18.76
CA ALA A 37 11.79 -3.30 -17.70
C ALA A 37 11.51 -2.37 -16.51
N ARG A 38 11.08 -1.12 -16.78
CA ARG A 38 10.68 -0.18 -15.72
C ARG A 38 9.49 -0.69 -14.92
N GLU A 39 8.46 -1.20 -15.59
CA GLU A 39 7.30 -1.73 -14.87
C GLU A 39 7.64 -3.00 -14.07
N ALA A 40 8.47 -3.88 -14.62
CA ALA A 40 8.96 -5.04 -13.89
C ALA A 40 9.71 -4.63 -12.61
N ALA A 41 10.53 -3.58 -12.67
CA ALA A 41 11.21 -3.04 -11.49
C ALA A 41 10.24 -2.45 -10.46
N ARG A 42 9.20 -1.71 -10.90
CA ARG A 42 8.16 -1.17 -10.00
C ARG A 42 7.38 -2.29 -9.31
N ARG A 43 6.96 -3.32 -10.06
CA ARG A 43 6.32 -4.51 -9.51
C ARG A 43 7.20 -5.24 -8.51
N ALA A 44 8.48 -5.43 -8.83
CA ALA A 44 9.44 -6.06 -7.92
C ALA A 44 9.59 -5.26 -6.61
N SER A 45 9.62 -3.93 -6.68
CA SER A 45 9.60 -3.06 -5.50
C SER A 45 8.33 -3.28 -4.67
N CYS A 46 7.14 -3.32 -5.30
CA CYS A 46 5.90 -3.57 -4.57
C CYS A 46 5.87 -4.94 -3.89
N GLN A 47 6.38 -5.98 -4.54
CA GLN A 47 6.50 -7.32 -3.95
C GLN A 47 7.47 -7.34 -2.77
N ASN A 48 8.56 -6.59 -2.84
CA ASN A 48 9.51 -6.50 -1.73
C ASN A 48 8.90 -5.78 -0.52
N LYS A 49 8.10 -4.73 -0.74
CA LYS A 49 7.35 -4.05 0.33
C LYS A 49 6.39 -5.01 1.04
N ILE A 50 5.68 -5.88 0.30
CA ILE A 50 4.83 -6.94 0.90
C ILE A 50 5.66 -7.90 1.75
N LYS A 51 6.84 -8.32 1.27
CA LYS A 51 7.73 -9.18 2.06
C LYS A 51 8.17 -8.50 3.36
N GLN A 52 8.54 -7.22 3.29
CA GLN A 52 8.92 -6.44 4.46
C GLN A 52 7.75 -6.29 5.45
N LEU A 53 6.52 -6.07 4.98
CA LEU A 53 5.31 -6.11 5.81
C LEU A 53 5.08 -7.47 6.47
N GLY A 54 5.31 -8.56 5.73
CA GLY A 54 5.25 -9.93 6.27
C GLY A 54 6.25 -10.16 7.41
N LEU A 55 7.48 -9.69 7.24
CA LEU A 55 8.52 -9.75 8.27
C LEU A 55 8.15 -8.88 9.48
N ALA A 56 7.60 -7.69 9.26
CA ALA A 56 7.12 -6.81 10.31
C ALA A 56 6.01 -7.45 11.15
N MET A 57 5.04 -8.11 10.49
CA MET A 57 3.99 -8.87 11.18
C MET A 57 4.54 -10.07 11.96
N ALA A 58 5.52 -10.80 11.41
CA ALA A 58 6.14 -11.92 12.11
C ALA A 58 6.95 -11.47 13.34
N SER A 59 7.64 -10.32 13.24
CA SER A 59 8.34 -9.68 14.35
C SER A 59 7.36 -9.28 15.46
N TYR A 60 6.27 -8.61 15.08
CA TYR A 60 5.19 -8.26 16.01
C TYR A 60 4.62 -9.50 16.72
N HIS A 61 4.31 -10.55 15.96
CA HIS A 61 3.78 -11.82 16.49
C HIS A 61 4.71 -12.45 17.53
N THR A 62 6.02 -12.45 17.27
CA THR A 62 7.03 -13.00 18.17
C THR A 62 7.09 -12.22 19.48
N LEU A 63 7.01 -10.87 19.41
CA LEU A 63 7.10 -10.00 20.59
C LEU A 63 5.80 -9.96 21.41
N ARG A 64 4.64 -10.16 20.78
CA ARG A 64 3.31 -10.03 21.40
C ARG A 64 2.66 -11.37 21.76
N LYS A 65 3.48 -12.38 22.11
CA LYS A 65 3.03 -13.71 22.58
C LYS A 65 2.08 -14.39 21.60
N SER A 66 2.46 -14.44 20.32
CA SER A 66 1.71 -15.10 19.25
C SER A 66 0.40 -14.44 18.84
N LEU A 67 0.22 -13.15 19.13
CA LEU A 67 -0.90 -12.35 18.64
C LEU A 67 -0.52 -11.57 17.39
N PHE A 68 -1.34 -11.66 16.35
CA PHE A 68 -1.23 -10.80 15.17
C PHE A 68 -1.88 -9.43 15.43
N PRO A 69 -1.40 -8.36 14.76
CA PRO A 69 -1.99 -7.03 14.90
C PRO A 69 -3.43 -7.05 14.38
N LYS A 70 -4.36 -6.49 15.15
CA LYS A 70 -5.78 -6.41 14.78
C LYS A 70 -6.01 -5.15 13.94
N ASN A 71 -6.91 -5.22 12.97
CA ASN A 71 -7.34 -4.07 12.16
C ASN A 71 -8.49 -3.26 12.81
N TRP A 72 -8.70 -3.44 14.11
CA TRP A 72 -9.71 -2.80 14.93
C TRP A 72 -9.35 -2.99 16.40
N GLY A 73 -8.99 -1.91 17.08
CA GLY A 73 -8.55 -1.90 18.49
C GLY A 73 -7.36 -0.97 18.72
N ASP A 74 -6.89 -0.92 19.95
CA ASP A 74 -5.82 -0.05 20.47
C ASP A 74 -4.46 -0.76 20.63
N GLY A 75 -4.35 -2.00 20.16
CA GLY A 75 -3.16 -2.81 20.42
C GLY A 75 -3.08 -3.41 21.82
N GLY A 76 -4.16 -3.35 22.63
CA GLY A 76 -4.32 -4.11 23.88
C GLY A 76 -5.33 -3.54 24.88
N ASN A 77 -6.27 -4.37 25.35
CA ASN A 77 -7.18 -4.26 26.51
C ASN A 77 -7.93 -2.94 26.84
N GLY A 78 -7.71 -1.83 26.15
CA GLY A 78 -8.47 -0.60 26.32
C GLY A 78 -9.66 -0.51 25.35
N PRO A 79 -10.35 0.64 25.32
CA PRO A 79 -11.53 0.83 24.48
C PRO A 79 -11.17 0.71 22.99
N GLN A 80 -12.07 0.12 22.19
CA GLN A 80 -11.81 -0.17 20.78
C GLN A 80 -11.93 1.10 19.93
N TYR A 81 -10.82 1.84 19.79
CA TYR A 81 -10.76 3.14 19.10
C TYR A 81 -10.51 3.09 17.59
N GLY A 82 -10.47 1.88 17.01
CA GLY A 82 -10.49 1.69 15.56
C GLY A 82 -9.16 1.91 14.85
N HIS A 83 -8.00 1.76 15.53
CA HIS A 83 -6.71 1.83 14.86
C HIS A 83 -6.47 0.63 13.94
N SER A 84 -5.79 0.89 12.82
CA SER A 84 -5.39 -0.11 11.84
C SER A 84 -4.26 -1.00 12.34
N TRP A 85 -4.16 -2.22 11.80
CA TRP A 85 -3.04 -3.12 12.06
C TRP A 85 -1.68 -2.51 11.71
N ILE A 86 -1.65 -1.57 10.76
CA ILE A 86 -0.45 -0.86 10.30
C ILE A 86 0.12 -0.01 11.43
N SER A 87 -0.74 0.68 12.18
CA SER A 87 -0.32 1.50 13.33
C SER A 87 0.49 0.69 14.36
N LEU A 88 0.18 -0.60 14.50
CA LEU A 88 0.82 -1.49 15.47
C LEU A 88 2.18 -2.02 15.00
N ILE A 89 2.42 -2.03 13.69
CA ILE A 89 3.67 -2.53 13.10
C ILE A 89 4.63 -1.43 12.66
N LEU A 90 4.28 -0.15 12.82
CA LEU A 90 5.14 0.99 12.49
C LEU A 90 6.59 0.85 13.04
N PRO A 91 6.82 0.41 14.29
CA PRO A 91 8.19 0.21 14.80
C PRO A 91 8.98 -0.86 14.06
N HIS A 92 8.29 -1.80 13.41
CA HIS A 92 8.89 -2.90 12.65
C HIS A 92 9.14 -2.55 11.18
N ILE A 93 8.72 -1.36 10.74
CA ILE A 93 8.96 -0.82 9.40
C ILE A 93 9.72 0.52 9.46
N GLU A 94 10.52 0.72 10.52
CA GLU A 94 11.37 1.90 10.74
C GLU A 94 10.62 3.22 11.01
N GLU A 95 9.31 3.16 11.27
CA GLU A 95 8.45 4.32 11.55
C GLU A 95 8.20 4.51 13.06
N VAL A 96 9.26 4.48 13.87
CA VAL A 96 9.16 4.56 15.34
C VAL A 96 8.68 5.93 15.82
N SER A 97 9.08 7.02 15.15
CA SER A 97 8.65 8.38 15.49
C SER A 97 7.13 8.53 15.32
N LEU A 98 6.60 8.02 14.22
CA LEU A 98 5.16 8.04 13.95
C LEU A 98 4.40 7.16 14.94
N TYR A 99 4.93 5.98 15.29
CA TYR A 99 4.36 5.13 16.33
C TYR A 99 4.19 5.86 17.67
N ASN A 100 5.24 6.55 18.12
CA ASN A 100 5.24 7.26 19.40
C ASN A 100 4.30 8.47 19.43
N SER A 101 3.89 8.97 18.26
CA SER A 101 2.93 10.08 18.15
C SER A 101 1.47 9.64 18.24
N ILE A 102 1.19 8.34 18.19
CA ILE A 102 -0.17 7.80 18.25
C ILE A 102 -0.62 7.65 19.69
N GLN A 103 -1.75 8.28 20.01
CA GLN A 103 -2.50 8.10 21.25
C GLN A 103 -3.45 6.90 21.05
N PHE A 104 -2.98 5.69 21.40
CA PHE A 104 -3.76 4.44 21.24
C PHE A 104 -4.97 4.35 22.17
N ASP A 105 -5.00 5.16 23.24
CA ASP A 105 -6.10 5.28 24.18
C ASP A 105 -7.16 6.31 23.75
N GLN A 106 -7.05 6.86 22.54
CA GLN A 106 -7.97 7.86 22.00
C GLN A 106 -8.47 7.46 20.60
N PRO A 107 -9.67 7.90 20.20
CA PRO A 107 -10.18 7.68 18.84
C PRO A 107 -9.25 8.25 17.76
N VAL A 108 -9.40 7.74 16.53
CA VAL A 108 -8.68 8.25 15.36
C VAL A 108 -8.93 9.76 15.15
N SER A 109 -10.06 10.29 15.60
CA SER A 109 -10.37 11.74 15.57
C SER A 109 -9.38 12.60 16.36
N ASP A 110 -8.73 12.05 17.38
CA ASP A 110 -7.70 12.75 18.16
C ASP A 110 -6.28 12.49 17.63
N ASN A 111 -6.17 11.64 16.61
CA ASN A 111 -4.93 11.24 15.94
C ASN A 111 -4.89 11.68 14.46
N ILE A 112 -5.65 12.73 14.10
CA ILE A 112 -5.83 13.16 12.70
C ILE A 112 -4.51 13.49 12.01
N ASP A 113 -3.58 14.15 12.68
CA ASP A 113 -2.31 14.57 12.07
C ASP A 113 -1.47 13.36 11.65
N VAL A 114 -1.41 12.34 12.49
CA VAL A 114 -0.78 11.06 12.17
C VAL A 114 -1.52 10.40 11.01
N ALA A 115 -2.84 10.47 11.01
CA ALA A 115 -3.65 9.81 10.01
C ALA A 115 -3.58 10.42 8.60
N LYS A 116 -3.12 11.66 8.51
CA LYS A 116 -2.88 12.38 7.26
C LYS A 116 -1.48 12.16 6.70
N THR A 117 -0.59 11.48 7.41
CA THR A 117 0.82 11.35 7.02
C THR A 117 1.03 10.19 6.05
N PRO A 118 1.24 10.43 4.73
CA PRO A 118 1.47 9.34 3.78
C PRO A 118 2.84 8.71 4.01
N LEU A 119 2.86 7.38 4.06
CA LEU A 119 4.09 6.61 4.17
C LEU A 119 4.49 6.06 2.80
N GLY A 120 5.60 6.56 2.25
CA GLY A 120 6.10 6.10 0.94
C GLY A 120 6.39 4.59 0.90
N PHE A 121 6.69 3.98 2.05
CA PHE A 121 6.82 2.53 2.19
C PHE A 121 5.51 1.80 1.87
N LEU A 122 4.35 2.39 2.15
CA LEU A 122 3.03 1.78 1.98
C LEU A 122 2.37 2.10 0.62
N VAL A 123 3.06 2.87 -0.21
CA VAL A 123 2.64 3.19 -1.59
C VAL A 123 3.37 2.28 -2.59
N CYS A 124 2.64 1.58 -3.44
CA CYS A 124 3.23 0.78 -4.51
C CYS A 124 3.57 1.69 -5.70
N PRO A 125 4.85 1.75 -6.17
CA PRO A 125 5.21 2.58 -7.32
C PRO A 125 4.50 2.23 -8.64
N SER A 126 3.90 1.04 -8.76
CA SER A 126 3.05 0.68 -9.90
C SER A 126 1.66 1.32 -9.83
N ASP A 127 1.22 1.78 -8.65
CA ASP A 127 0.03 2.61 -8.51
C ASP A 127 0.40 4.08 -8.72
N ALA A 128 -0.40 4.81 -9.49
CA ALA A 128 -0.21 6.24 -9.75
C ALA A 128 -0.78 7.13 -8.62
N HIS A 129 -1.42 6.53 -7.62
CA HIS A 129 -1.95 7.20 -6.46
C HIS A 129 -0.82 7.77 -5.57
N ASP A 130 -0.99 8.97 -5.03
CA ASP A 130 0.00 9.69 -4.22
C ASP A 130 0.02 9.26 -2.74
N GLY A 131 -0.68 8.17 -2.43
CA GLY A 131 -0.88 7.69 -1.07
C GLY A 131 -1.89 8.52 -0.26
N THR A 132 -2.69 9.39 -0.86
CA THR A 132 -3.72 10.18 -0.16
C THR A 132 -5.11 10.12 -0.80
N MET A 133 -6.16 9.94 0.01
CA MET A 133 -7.54 9.85 -0.49
C MET A 133 -8.40 10.99 0.09
N PRO A 134 -9.11 11.77 -0.74
CA PRO A 134 -9.96 12.85 -0.26
C PRO A 134 -11.26 12.32 0.35
N ASN A 135 -11.80 13.08 1.30
CA ASN A 135 -13.18 12.99 1.79
C ASN A 135 -13.55 11.62 2.41
N GLN A 136 -12.65 11.01 3.18
CA GLN A 136 -13.04 9.91 4.05
C GLN A 136 -13.91 10.44 5.20
N TYR A 137 -15.05 9.78 5.41
CA TYR A 137 -15.94 10.06 6.52
C TYR A 137 -15.46 9.30 7.76
N MET A 138 -15.04 10.01 8.79
CA MET A 138 -14.70 9.43 10.09
C MET A 138 -15.80 9.75 11.08
N CYS A 139 -16.56 8.74 11.52
CA CYS A 139 -17.47 8.85 12.67
C CYS A 139 -18.29 10.16 12.72
N GLY A 140 -18.81 10.65 11.57
CA GLY A 140 -19.61 11.88 11.53
C GLY A 140 -18.90 13.16 11.04
N SER A 141 -17.61 13.13 10.72
CA SER A 141 -16.85 14.34 10.32
C SER A 141 -16.06 14.16 9.01
N ASN A 142 -16.09 15.19 8.17
CA ASN A 142 -15.23 15.32 6.99
C ASN A 142 -13.86 15.87 7.41
N VAL A 143 -12.81 15.15 7.07
CA VAL A 143 -11.48 15.35 7.64
C VAL A 143 -10.43 15.70 6.58
N GLY A 144 -10.84 15.86 5.32
CA GLY A 144 -9.97 16.25 4.20
C GLY A 144 -9.30 15.04 3.53
N GLU A 145 -8.04 15.19 3.15
CA GLU A 145 -7.19 14.13 2.57
C GLU A 145 -6.61 13.23 3.66
N TRP A 146 -6.60 11.91 3.43
CA TRP A 146 -6.14 10.88 4.36
C TRP A 146 -5.04 10.06 3.76
N ALA A 147 -4.04 9.67 4.55
CA ALA A 147 -3.07 8.71 4.08
C ALA A 147 -3.72 7.34 3.84
N VAL A 148 -3.42 6.71 2.72
CA VAL A 148 -3.91 5.39 2.32
C VAL A 148 -2.75 4.46 1.92
N THR A 149 -3.04 3.17 1.83
CA THR A 149 -2.06 2.11 1.55
C THR A 149 -2.52 1.24 0.39
N ASN A 150 -1.56 0.75 -0.39
CA ASN A 150 -1.79 -0.30 -1.38
C ASN A 150 -1.82 -1.70 -0.79
N TYR A 151 -1.32 -1.85 0.44
CA TYR A 151 -1.12 -3.14 1.09
C TYR A 151 -2.20 -3.35 2.15
N LYS A 152 -3.23 -4.12 1.77
CA LYS A 152 -4.39 -4.40 2.62
C LYS A 152 -4.25 -5.78 3.27
N ALA A 153 -4.65 -5.88 4.54
CA ALA A 153 -4.78 -7.17 5.22
C ALA A 153 -6.12 -7.84 4.84
N VAL A 154 -6.15 -9.17 4.87
CA VAL A 154 -7.37 -9.96 4.62
C VAL A 154 -8.03 -10.29 5.95
N ALA A 155 -9.33 -9.98 6.11
CA ALA A 155 -10.08 -10.22 7.34
C ALA A 155 -10.43 -11.70 7.62
N GLY A 156 -10.06 -12.62 6.72
CA GLY A 156 -10.36 -14.04 6.81
C GLY A 156 -11.78 -14.41 6.37
N ALA A 157 -12.09 -15.72 6.38
CA ALA A 157 -13.36 -16.27 5.88
C ALA A 157 -14.54 -16.20 6.87
N ASN A 158 -14.28 -15.97 8.17
CA ASN A 158 -15.27 -16.03 9.25
C ASN A 158 -15.72 -14.66 9.77
N TRP A 159 -15.80 -13.66 8.88
CA TRP A 159 -16.26 -12.33 9.28
C TRP A 159 -17.80 -12.27 9.29
N GLY A 160 -18.42 -12.36 10.46
CA GLY A 160 -19.86 -12.09 10.66
C GLY A 160 -20.10 -10.67 11.15
N SER A 161 -21.22 -10.04 10.74
CA SER A 161 -21.71 -8.79 11.35
C SER A 161 -22.82 -9.18 12.31
N LEU A 162 -22.51 -9.33 13.59
CA LEU A 162 -23.56 -9.16 14.59
C LEU A 162 -23.66 -7.66 14.81
N SER A 163 -24.86 -7.12 14.65
CA SER A 163 -25.20 -5.80 15.19
C SER A 163 -24.85 -5.81 16.68
N GLY A 164 -23.70 -5.24 17.04
CA GLY A 164 -23.17 -5.26 18.40
C GLY A 164 -21.67 -5.59 18.38
N SER A 165 -20.92 -4.74 19.07
CA SER A 165 -19.46 -4.58 19.24
C SER A 165 -18.59 -5.82 19.59
N ASP A 166 -19.05 -7.06 19.39
CA ASP A 166 -18.30 -8.26 19.78
C ASP A 166 -17.62 -8.95 18.59
N HIS A 167 -16.42 -8.47 18.27
CA HIS A 167 -15.55 -8.99 17.21
C HIS A 167 -14.70 -10.18 17.71
N SER A 168 -15.29 -11.37 17.78
CA SER A 168 -14.58 -12.62 18.14
C SER A 168 -14.39 -13.53 16.94
N TYR A 169 -13.22 -14.18 16.84
CA TYR A 169 -13.00 -15.32 15.97
C TYR A 169 -13.91 -16.45 16.45
N LYS A 170 -15.00 -16.74 15.73
CA LYS A 170 -15.92 -17.84 16.08
C LYS A 170 -15.59 -19.06 15.22
N GLN A 171 -15.39 -20.19 15.89
CA GLN A 171 -14.90 -21.45 15.31
C GLN A 171 -16.03 -22.42 14.92
N SER A 172 -17.31 -22.08 15.15
CA SER A 172 -18.43 -23.01 15.01
C SER A 172 -19.57 -22.48 14.15
N ASP A 173 -20.06 -23.33 13.25
CA ASP A 173 -21.25 -23.17 12.41
C ASP A 173 -22.48 -22.74 13.22
N ASP A 174 -22.88 -21.48 13.08
CA ASP A 174 -24.10 -20.92 13.68
C ASP A 174 -25.26 -20.83 12.67
N GLY A 175 -25.17 -21.53 11.54
CA GLY A 175 -26.21 -21.53 10.51
C GLY A 175 -26.34 -20.23 9.72
N TYR A 176 -25.48 -19.22 9.97
CA TYR A 176 -25.42 -18.00 9.17
C TYR A 176 -24.32 -18.00 8.11
N GLY A 177 -23.35 -18.92 8.21
CA GLY A 177 -22.20 -18.99 7.31
C GLY A 177 -21.32 -17.75 7.42
N GLY A 178 -20.02 -17.91 7.61
CA GLY A 178 -19.11 -16.77 7.42
C GLY A 178 -19.39 -16.10 6.07
N ARG A 179 -19.35 -14.76 5.99
CA ARG A 179 -19.71 -13.98 4.78
C ARG A 179 -18.95 -14.38 3.50
N ASN A 180 -17.96 -15.28 3.60
CA ASN A 180 -17.14 -15.81 2.51
C ASN A 180 -17.04 -17.35 2.49
N PHE A 181 -17.99 -18.10 3.06
CA PHE A 181 -17.97 -19.58 3.03
C PHE A 181 -17.78 -20.17 1.60
N ASN A 182 -18.20 -19.44 0.57
CA ASN A 182 -18.10 -19.86 -0.84
C ASN A 182 -17.26 -18.94 -1.75
N SER A 183 -16.55 -17.92 -1.23
CA SER A 183 -15.78 -16.98 -2.06
C SER A 183 -14.35 -16.78 -1.55
N ASN A 184 -13.38 -17.16 -2.39
CA ASN A 184 -11.96 -17.15 -2.05
C ASN A 184 -11.20 -15.94 -2.62
N ASN A 185 -11.87 -14.98 -3.28
CA ASN A 185 -11.18 -13.95 -4.06
C ASN A 185 -10.74 -12.73 -3.22
N GLY A 186 -11.34 -12.44 -2.07
CA GLY A 186 -10.88 -11.39 -1.15
C GLY A 186 -10.82 -9.97 -1.74
N LEU A 187 -11.40 -9.73 -2.92
CA LEU A 187 -11.31 -8.47 -3.67
C LEU A 187 -12.47 -7.51 -3.38
N ASP A 188 -13.58 -8.02 -2.85
CA ASP A 188 -14.84 -7.28 -2.87
C ASP A 188 -14.96 -6.21 -1.75
N PHE A 189 -14.10 -6.25 -0.71
CA PHE A 189 -14.17 -5.29 0.42
C PHE A 189 -12.78 -5.02 1.01
N GLY A 190 -12.10 -3.95 0.56
CA GLY A 190 -10.74 -3.61 0.99
C GLY A 190 -10.64 -2.45 1.98
N ASP A 191 -10.02 -2.66 3.14
CA ASP A 191 -9.75 -1.66 4.18
C ASP A 191 -8.67 -0.62 3.78
N GLY A 192 -8.76 0.62 4.30
CA GLY A 192 -7.75 1.68 4.14
C GLY A 192 -6.62 1.63 5.17
N LEU A 193 -5.63 2.54 5.08
CA LEU A 193 -4.41 2.57 5.92
C LEU A 193 -4.70 2.66 7.42
N ILE A 194 -5.72 3.44 7.80
CA ILE A 194 -6.10 3.70 9.20
C ILE A 194 -7.56 3.36 9.47
N CYS A 195 -8.43 3.47 8.47
CA CYS A 195 -9.86 3.24 8.62
C CYS A 195 -10.39 2.19 7.65
N ARG A 196 -11.29 1.36 8.17
CA ARG A 196 -12.28 0.64 7.35
C ARG A 196 -13.15 1.69 6.64
N GLY A 197 -13.31 1.58 5.32
CA GLY A 197 -14.39 2.29 4.63
C GLY A 197 -15.73 1.76 5.15
N LEU A 198 -16.43 2.55 5.96
CA LEU A 198 -17.84 2.28 6.26
C LEU A 198 -18.65 2.58 5.00
N PHE A 199 -19.14 1.53 4.34
CA PHE A 199 -20.26 1.70 3.42
C PHE A 199 -21.45 2.14 4.26
N GLY A 200 -21.85 3.40 4.08
CA GLY A 200 -23.15 3.88 4.51
C GLY A 200 -24.24 3.16 3.73
N GLY A 201 -24.83 2.15 4.36
CA GLY A 201 -26.24 1.79 4.19
C GLY A 201 -26.74 1.56 5.62
N SER A 202 -27.72 2.28 6.16
CA SER A 202 -28.97 2.72 5.55
C SER A 202 -29.53 3.95 6.28
N ASN A 203 -30.27 4.81 5.57
CA ASN A 203 -31.66 5.16 5.91
C ASN A 203 -32.23 6.20 4.92
N SER A 204 -32.72 5.69 3.79
CA SER A 204 -34.03 6.03 3.23
C SER A 204 -34.48 4.86 2.38
#